data_AF-A0A257KGL5-F1
#
_entry.id   AF-A0A257KGL5-F1
#
_cell.length_a   1.000
_cell.length_b   1.000
_cell.length_c   1.000
_cell.angle_alpha   90.00
_cell.angle_beta   90.00
_cell.angle_gamma   90.00
#
_symmetry.space_group_name_H-M   'P 1'
#
loop_
_entity.id
_entity.type
_entity.pdbx_description
1 polymer ?
#
loop_
_entity_poly.entity_id
_entity_poly.type
_entity_poly.pdbx_seq_one_letter_code
_entity_poly.pdbx_strand_id
1 'polypeptide(L)'
;RSATPDQQKRMLVEFQTLMVNPYSGALTQVKDQSVVVKPLRAGADQSELVVRSEVRGKGDPIQLDYRLEKAGDGWKIYDVNVGGFWLVEAYKGQFAKDLGQGGIDALITTLAAKNKSLASAKN
;
A
#
# COMPACT_ATOMS: atom_id res chain seq x y z
N ARG A 1 2.51 -4.68 24.12
CA ARG A 1 2.40 -4.91 22.66
C ARG A 1 3.59 -4.22 22.02
N SER A 2 4.72 -4.90 21.87
CA SER A 2 5.97 -4.23 21.48
C SER A 2 6.73 -5.15 20.56
N ALA A 3 6.73 -4.82 19.26
CA ALA A 3 7.68 -5.42 18.33
C ALA A 3 9.05 -4.82 18.59
N THR A 4 10.10 -5.66 18.59
CA THR A 4 11.48 -5.15 18.64
C THR A 4 11.79 -4.31 17.39
N PRO A 5 12.78 -3.40 17.43
CA PRO A 5 13.20 -2.66 16.24
C PRO A 5 13.49 -3.56 15.04
N ASP A 6 14.10 -4.73 15.28
CA ASP A 6 14.38 -5.72 14.24
C ASP A 6 13.10 -6.36 13.67
N GLN A 7 12.13 -6.68 14.52
CA GLN A 7 10.83 -7.19 14.07
C GLN A 7 10.07 -6.15 13.25
N GLN A 8 10.10 -4.88 13.66
CA GLN A 8 9.50 -3.78 12.90
C GLN A 8 10.16 -3.65 11.52
N LYS A 9 11.49 -3.67 11.48
CA LYS A 9 12.26 -3.58 10.23
C LYS A 9 11.94 -4.75 9.29
N ARG A 10 11.93 -5.99 9.80
CA ARG A 10 11.61 -7.18 9.01
C ARG A 10 10.18 -7.14 8.48
N MET A 11 9.22 -6.80 9.33
CA MET A 11 7.83 -6.66 8.93
C MET A 11 7.66 -5.59 7.85
N LEU A 12 8.32 -4.42 8.01
CA LEU A 12 8.29 -3.35 7.03
C LEU A 12 8.85 -3.80 5.67
N VAL A 13 10.00 -4.47 5.65
CA VAL A 13 10.60 -4.99 4.41
C VAL A 13 9.65 -5.95 3.71
N GLU A 14 9.13 -6.94 4.42
CA GLU A 14 8.23 -7.93 3.83
C GLU A 14 6.92 -7.30 3.34
N PHE A 15 6.39 -6.33 4.08
CA PHE A 15 5.19 -5.61 3.67
C PHE A 15 5.43 -4.76 2.42
N GLN A 16 6.56 -4.05 2.33
CA GLN A 16 6.94 -3.29 1.13
C GLN A 16 7.07 -4.20 -0.09
N THR A 17 7.72 -5.36 0.06
CA THR A 17 7.83 -6.35 -1.03
C THR A 17 6.45 -6.85 -1.47
N LEU A 18 5.55 -7.11 -0.52
CA LEU A 18 4.18 -7.55 -0.80
C LEU A 18 3.38 -6.50 -1.54
N MET A 19 3.55 -5.22 -1.20
CA MET A 19 2.90 -4.13 -1.92
C MET A 19 3.46 -3.99 -3.34
N VAL A 20 4.77 -4.06 -3.54
CA VAL A 20 5.36 -3.85 -4.88
C VAL A 20 5.03 -5.00 -5.84
N ASN A 21 4.97 -6.24 -5.36
CA ASN A 21 4.92 -7.42 -6.22
C ASN A 21 3.72 -7.48 -7.19
N PRO A 22 2.47 -7.23 -6.76
CA PRO A 22 1.31 -7.20 -7.65
C PRO A 22 1.35 -6.02 -8.63
N TYR A 23 1.88 -4.87 -8.20
CA TYR A 23 1.86 -3.65 -9.01
C TYR A 23 3.06 -3.51 -9.94
N SER A 24 4.19 -4.18 -9.67
CA SER A 24 5.39 -4.09 -10.51
C SER A 24 5.09 -4.51 -11.96
N GLY A 25 4.25 -5.53 -12.16
CA GLY A 25 3.83 -5.96 -13.50
C GLY A 25 2.85 -5.00 -14.17
N ALA A 26 1.97 -4.33 -13.41
CA ALA A 26 1.08 -3.32 -13.97
C ALA A 26 1.85 -2.05 -14.37
N LEU A 27 2.87 -1.67 -13.59
CA LEU A 27 3.71 -0.51 -13.85
C LEU A 27 4.54 -0.68 -15.13
N THR A 28 5.00 -1.89 -15.47
CA THR A 28 5.72 -2.14 -16.74
C THR A 28 4.81 -2.07 -17.98
N GLN A 29 3.49 -2.15 -17.79
CA GLN A 29 2.51 -2.00 -18.87
C GLN A 29 2.11 -0.54 -19.11
N VAL A 30 2.63 0.39 -18.31
CA VAL A 30 2.41 1.83 -18.51
C VAL A 30 3.21 2.29 -19.72
N LYS A 31 2.51 2.77 -20.75
CA LYS A 31 3.06 3.36 -21.97
C LYS A 31 2.41 4.71 -22.25
N ASP A 32 1.12 4.66 -22.60
CA ASP A 32 0.37 5.80 -23.11
C ASP A 32 -0.63 6.34 -22.07
N GLN A 33 -0.56 5.85 -20.82
CA GLN A 33 -1.45 6.26 -19.75
C GLN A 33 -1.02 7.59 -19.14
N SER A 34 -2.00 8.41 -18.75
CA SER A 34 -1.79 9.68 -18.05
C SER A 34 -2.41 9.63 -16.66
N VAL A 35 -1.80 10.35 -15.71
CA VAL A 35 -2.36 10.51 -14.36
C VAL A 35 -3.03 11.87 -14.27
N VAL A 36 -4.31 11.88 -13.90
CA VAL A 36 -5.08 13.11 -13.69
C VAL A 36 -5.39 13.25 -12.22
N VAL A 37 -4.77 14.26 -11.59
CA VAL A 37 -5.06 14.65 -10.21
C VAL A 37 -6.34 15.48 -10.19
N LYS A 38 -7.30 15.06 -9.37
CA LYS A 38 -8.58 15.77 -9.20
C LYS A 38 -8.38 16.97 -8.26
N PRO A 39 -9.23 18.01 -8.35
CA PRO A 39 -9.16 19.15 -7.45
C PRO A 39 -9.13 18.70 -5.98
N LEU A 40 -8.12 19.18 -5.25
CA LEU A 40 -7.96 18.87 -3.84
C LEU A 40 -9.16 19.45 -3.06
N ARG A 41 -9.82 18.60 -2.29
CA ARG A 41 -10.80 19.01 -1.29
C ARG A 41 -10.13 18.85 0.06
N ALA A 42 -9.46 19.91 0.52
CA ALA A 42 -8.84 19.89 1.84
C ALA A 42 -9.93 19.63 2.89
N GLY A 43 -9.70 18.64 3.76
CA GLY A 43 -10.49 18.47 4.97
C GLY A 43 -10.20 19.59 5.96
N ALA A 44 -11.05 19.76 6.96
CA ALA A 44 -10.82 20.74 8.03
C ALA A 44 -9.55 20.45 8.85
N ASP A 45 -9.04 19.21 8.78
CA ASP A 45 -7.83 18.78 9.47
C ASP A 45 -6.59 18.99 8.59
N GLN A 46 -5.59 19.71 9.12
CA GLN A 46 -4.39 20.11 8.36
C GLN A 46 -3.25 19.08 8.46
N SER A 47 -3.43 18.00 9.23
CA SER A 47 -2.43 16.94 9.42
C SER A 47 -2.61 15.77 8.45
N GLU A 48 -3.81 15.58 7.90
CA GLU A 48 -4.13 14.48 6.99
C GLU A 48 -4.97 14.96 5.80
N LEU A 49 -4.72 14.43 4.61
CA LEU A 49 -5.53 14.71 3.44
C LEU A 49 -5.61 13.52 2.49
N VAL A 50 -6.60 13.56 1.60
CA VAL A 50 -6.73 12.61 0.49
C VAL A 50 -6.53 13.33 -0.83
N VAL A 51 -5.46 12.97 -1.55
CA VAL A 51 -5.29 13.37 -2.96
C VAL A 51 -5.99 12.33 -3.82
N ARG A 52 -6.99 12.77 -4.59
CA ARG A 52 -7.71 11.89 -5.52
C ARG A 52 -7.09 11.96 -6.90
N SER A 53 -6.89 10.82 -7.54
CA SER A 53 -6.41 10.79 -8.92
C SER A 53 -7.02 9.64 -9.71
N GLU A 54 -6.86 9.69 -11.02
CA GLU A 54 -7.21 8.59 -11.89
C GLU A 54 -6.15 8.41 -12.98
N VAL A 55 -5.85 7.15 -13.29
CA VAL A 55 -5.01 6.76 -14.41
C VAL A 55 -5.92 6.57 -15.62
N ARG A 56 -5.70 7.34 -16.68
CA ARG A 56 -6.46 7.29 -17.93
C ARG A 56 -5.62 6.66 -19.04
N GLY A 57 -6.22 5.76 -19.81
CA GLY A 57 -5.60 5.10 -20.96
C GLY A 57 -6.62 4.82 -22.05
N LYS A 58 -6.48 3.70 -22.76
CA LYS A 58 -7.43 3.27 -23.81
C LYS A 58 -8.72 2.63 -23.28
N GLY A 59 -8.81 2.39 -21.97
CA GLY A 59 -9.99 1.80 -21.31
C GLY A 59 -10.50 2.67 -20.16
N ASP A 60 -11.35 2.09 -19.32
CA ASP A 60 -11.94 2.78 -18.19
C ASP A 60 -10.87 3.38 -17.25
N PRO A 61 -11.04 4.64 -16.80
CA PRO A 61 -10.13 5.24 -15.85
C PRO A 61 -10.04 4.43 -14.55
N ILE A 62 -8.83 4.18 -14.09
CA ILE A 62 -8.58 3.48 -12.84
C ILE A 62 -8.38 4.52 -11.74
N GLN A 63 -9.22 4.47 -10.70
CA GLN A 63 -9.06 5.34 -9.54
C GLN A 63 -7.82 4.95 -8.74
N LEU A 64 -7.01 5.97 -8.41
CA LEU A 64 -5.79 5.84 -7.64
C LEU A 64 -5.71 7.02 -6.65
N ASP A 65 -6.19 6.81 -5.43
CA ASP A 65 -6.17 7.86 -4.40
C ASP A 65 -5.05 7.63 -3.39
N TYR A 66 -4.64 8.70 -2.71
CA TYR A 66 -3.54 8.68 -1.75
C TYR A 66 -4.00 9.31 -0.45
N ARG A 67 -3.81 8.62 0.68
CA ARG A 67 -3.86 9.24 2.01
C ARG A 67 -2.48 9.74 2.36
N LEU A 68 -2.41 11.02 2.70
CA LEU A 68 -1.16 11.68 3.07
C LEU A 68 -1.27 12.18 4.51
N GLU A 69 -0.17 12.09 5.23
CA GLU A 69 0.02 12.70 6.54
C GLU A 69 1.16 13.72 6.47
N LYS A 70 1.09 14.76 7.30
CA LYS A 70 2.18 15.74 7.44
C LYS A 70 3.29 15.15 8.30
N ALA A 71 4.51 15.09 7.76
CA ALA A 71 5.69 14.60 8.45
C ALA A 71 6.85 15.61 8.30
N GLY A 72 7.16 16.31 9.39
CA GLY A 72 8.09 17.45 9.37
C GLY A 72 7.57 18.55 8.45
N ASP A 73 8.41 19.00 7.52
CA ASP A 73 8.11 20.08 6.59
C ASP A 73 7.40 19.61 5.29
N GLY A 74 7.05 18.32 5.19
CA GLY A 74 6.48 17.74 3.98
C GLY A 74 5.30 16.81 4.22
N TRP A 75 4.66 16.40 3.13
CA TRP A 75 3.61 15.38 3.13
C TRP A 75 4.20 14.02 2.74
N LYS A 76 3.73 12.95 3.38
CA LYS A 76 4.10 11.57 3.08
C LYS A 76 2.85 10.76 2.80
N ILE A 77 2.88 9.96 1.73
CA ILE A 77 1.83 9.00 1.44
C ILE A 77 1.99 7.84 2.42
N TYR A 78 0.94 7.55 3.19
CA TYR A 78 0.94 6.40 4.10
C TYR A 78 -0.01 5.28 3.66
N ASP A 79 -0.94 5.55 2.73
CA ASP A 79 -1.86 4.57 2.18
C ASP A 79 -2.30 4.95 0.76
N VAL A 80 -2.65 3.94 -0.04
CA VAL A 80 -3.05 4.09 -1.45
C VAL A 80 -4.37 3.36 -1.65
N ASN A 81 -5.30 3.97 -2.38
CA ASN A 81 -6.54 3.34 -2.81
C ASN A 81 -6.38 2.88 -4.25
N VAL A 82 -6.61 1.59 -4.52
CA VAL A 82 -6.62 1.06 -5.88
C VAL A 82 -8.00 0.45 -6.13
N GLY A 83 -8.75 1.03 -7.07
CA GLY A 83 -10.06 0.49 -7.47
C GLY A 83 -11.08 0.40 -6.33
N GLY A 84 -11.05 1.34 -5.38
CA GLY A 84 -11.98 1.41 -4.25
C GLY A 84 -11.44 0.84 -2.93
N PHE A 85 -10.30 0.14 -2.95
CA PHE A 85 -9.74 -0.49 -1.75
C PHE A 85 -8.48 0.20 -1.26
N TRP A 86 -8.48 0.63 0.01
CA TRP A 86 -7.31 1.13 0.72
C TRP A 86 -6.39 -0.03 1.10
N LEU A 87 -5.15 -0.02 0.62
CA LEU A 87 -4.24 -1.15 0.74
C LEU A 87 -3.90 -1.46 2.20
N VAL A 88 -3.49 -0.46 2.98
CA VAL A 88 -3.13 -0.67 4.39
C VAL A 88 -4.33 -1.19 5.19
N GLU A 89 -5.52 -0.67 4.90
CA GLU A 89 -6.76 -1.09 5.57
C GLU A 89 -7.13 -2.54 5.24
N ALA A 90 -7.07 -2.92 3.95
CA ALA A 90 -7.30 -4.29 3.50
C ALA A 90 -6.30 -5.28 4.15
N TYR A 91 -5.03 -4.89 4.25
CA TYR A 91 -4.00 -5.71 4.88
C TYR A 91 -4.10 -5.77 6.40
N LYS A 92 -4.50 -4.69 7.08
CA LYS A 92 -4.72 -4.67 8.54
C LYS A 92 -5.71 -5.75 8.98
N GLY A 93 -6.81 -5.93 8.25
CA GLY A 93 -7.78 -6.99 8.53
C GLY A 93 -7.15 -8.39 8.45
N GLN A 94 -6.31 -8.62 7.45
CA GLN A 94 -5.58 -9.89 7.29
C GLN A 94 -4.53 -10.11 8.40
N PHE A 95 -3.84 -9.06 8.82
CA PHE A 95 -2.79 -9.13 9.83
C PHE A 95 -3.34 -9.36 11.23
N ALA A 96 -4.56 -8.90 11.53
CA ALA A 96 -5.19 -9.09 12.83
C ALA A 96 -5.28 -10.58 13.22
N LYS A 97 -5.49 -11.47 12.24
CA LYS A 97 -5.52 -12.92 12.46
C LYS A 97 -4.15 -13.44 12.91
N ASP A 98 -3.10 -13.11 12.17
CA ASP A 98 -1.74 -13.61 12.44
C ASP A 98 -1.19 -13.05 13.75
N LEU A 99 -1.44 -11.75 14.00
CA LEU A 99 -1.09 -11.08 15.24
C LEU A 99 -1.80 -11.71 16.45
N GLY A 100 -3.04 -12.16 16.29
CA GLY A 100 -3.80 -12.84 17.33
C GLY A 100 -3.32 -14.27 17.62
N GLN A 101 -2.78 -14.98 16.62
CA GLN A 101 -2.36 -16.37 16.76
C GLN A 101 -0.90 -16.54 17.20
N GLY A 102 -0.01 -15.64 16.77
CA GLY A 102 1.43 -15.80 17.05
C GLY A 102 2.21 -14.48 17.06
N GLY A 103 1.53 -13.35 17.22
CA GLY A 103 2.18 -12.04 17.31
C GLY A 103 2.89 -11.63 16.01
N ILE A 104 3.90 -10.77 16.14
CA ILE A 104 4.55 -10.18 14.96
C ILE A 104 5.40 -11.18 14.18
N ASP A 105 5.97 -12.20 14.83
CA ASP A 105 6.76 -13.21 14.13
C ASP A 105 5.90 -14.09 13.22
N ALA A 106 4.66 -14.39 13.63
CA ALA A 106 3.69 -15.07 12.77
C ALA A 106 3.34 -14.21 11.55
N LEU A 107 3.08 -12.92 11.77
CA LEU A 107 2.82 -11.98 10.66
C LEU A 107 4.00 -11.91 9.68
N ILE A 108 5.24 -11.78 10.18
CA ILE A 108 6.45 -11.74 9.32
C ILE A 108 6.56 -13.02 8.50
N THR A 109 6.31 -14.18 9.12
CA THR A 109 6.33 -15.49 8.44
C THR A 109 5.28 -15.54 7.32
N THR A 110 4.05 -15.09 7.58
CA THR A 110 2.99 -15.05 6.56
C THR A 110 3.35 -14.13 5.40
N LEU A 111 3.88 -12.94 5.69
CA LEU A 111 4.29 -11.98 4.65
C LEU A 111 5.39 -12.57 3.76
N ALA A 112 6.43 -13.16 4.37
CA ALA A 112 7.53 -13.80 3.65
C ALA A 112 7.05 -14.97 2.77
N ALA A 113 6.15 -15.81 3.29
CA ALA A 113 5.56 -16.91 2.52
C ALA A 113 4.76 -16.40 1.31
N LYS A 114 3.96 -15.34 1.50
CA LYS A 114 3.17 -14.73 0.44
C LYS A 114 4.07 -14.09 -0.64
N ASN A 115 5.13 -13.41 -0.23
CA ASN A 115 6.12 -12.84 -1.15
C ASN A 115 6.82 -13.92 -1.99
N LYS A 116 7.22 -15.03 -1.37
CA LYS A 116 7.82 -16.17 -2.08
C LYS A 116 6.85 -16.75 -3.11
N SER A 117 5.59 -16.95 -2.75
CA SER A 117 4.54 -17.44 -3.66
C SER A 117 4.33 -16.49 -4.85
N LEU A 118 4.25 -15.19 -4.61
CA LEU A 118 4.10 -14.18 -5.68
C LEU A 118 5.33 -14.11 -6.60
N ALA A 119 6.53 -14.33 -6.08
CA ALA A 119 7.75 -14.40 -6.88
C ALA A 119 7.77 -15.67 -7.75
N SER A 120 7.37 -16.82 -7.22
CA SER A 120 7.31 -18.08 -7.98
C SER A 120 6.23 -18.07 -9.06
N ALA A 121 5.13 -17.32 -8.89
CA ALA A 121 4.09 -17.17 -9.91
C ALA A 121 4.50 -16.28 -11.10
N LYS A 122 5.62 -15.56 -11.00
CA LYS A 122 6.20 -14.72 -12.08
C LYS A 122 7.17 -15.49 -12.99
N ASN A 123 7.56 -16.71 -12.61
CA ASN A 123 8.42 -17.62 -13.38
C ASN A 123 7.59 -18.69 -14.08
#